data_AF-F7QUN5-F1
#
_entry.id   AF-F7QUN5-F1
#
_cell.length_a   1.000
_cell.length_b   1.000
_cell.length_c   1.000
_cell.angle_alpha   90.00
_cell.angle_beta   90.00
_cell.angle_gamma   90.00
#
_symmetry.space_group_name_H-M   'P 1'
#
loop_
_entity.id
_entity.type
_entity.pdbx_description
1 polymer ?
#
loop_
_entity_poly.entity_id
_entity_poly.type
_entity_poly.pdbx_seq_one_letter_code
_entity_poly.pdbx_strand_id
1 'polypeptide(L)'
;MSLKKAKEMQEQARKISMLLKAEGYTTGMIALGVDDSAAVDVFGTRKDALNIMYRMIDNLNDKDKLILLAMLFGIDLGGEKSED
;
A
#
# COMPACT_ATOMS: atom_id res chain seq x y z
N MET A 1 -11.23 6.49 12.56
CA MET A 1 -11.85 5.19 12.23
C MET A 1 -12.04 4.30 13.47
N SER A 2 -13.05 3.41 13.54
CA SER A 2 -13.11 2.39 14.61
C SER A 2 -12.16 1.24 14.27
N LEU A 3 -11.45 0.72 15.28
CA LEU A 3 -10.53 -0.43 15.15
C LEU A 3 -11.17 -1.64 14.42
N LYS A 4 -12.50 -1.73 14.48
CA LYS A 4 -13.31 -2.76 13.81
C LYS A 4 -13.23 -2.67 12.29
N LYS A 5 -13.37 -1.48 11.69
CA LYS A 5 -13.34 -1.29 10.23
C LYS A 5 -11.97 -1.61 9.63
N ALA A 6 -10.89 -1.19 10.29
CA ALA A 6 -9.53 -1.51 9.85
C ALA A 6 -9.27 -3.03 9.85
N LYS A 7 -9.76 -3.74 10.88
CA LYS A 7 -9.68 -5.22 10.93
C LYS A 7 -10.47 -5.89 9.81
N GLU A 8 -11.68 -5.41 9.52
CA GLU A 8 -12.50 -5.93 8.43
C GLU A 8 -11.83 -5.75 7.06
N MET A 9 -11.24 -4.57 6.80
CA MET A 9 -10.47 -4.32 5.57
C MET A 9 -9.25 -5.23 5.45
N GLN A 10 -8.51 -5.45 6.55
CA GLN A 10 -7.39 -6.39 6.56
C GLN A 10 -7.83 -7.83 6.27
N GLU A 11 -8.97 -8.25 6.82
CA GLU A 11 -9.53 -9.57 6.55
C GLU A 11 -9.96 -9.71 5.09
N GLN A 12 -10.55 -8.67 4.50
CA GLN A 12 -10.88 -8.64 3.08
C GLN A 12 -9.64 -8.76 2.19
N ALA A 13 -8.58 -7.98 2.45
CA ALA A 13 -7.32 -8.05 1.70
C ALA A 13 -6.75 -9.47 1.71
N ARG A 14 -6.77 -10.12 2.88
CA ARG A 14 -6.34 -11.52 3.05
C ARG A 14 -7.23 -12.51 2.30
N LYS A 15 -8.57 -12.32 2.30
CA LYS A 15 -9.49 -13.19 1.54
C LYS A 15 -9.22 -13.11 0.03
N ILE A 16 -8.99 -11.90 -0.49
CA ILE A 16 -8.64 -11.70 -1.92
C ILE A 16 -7.33 -12.42 -2.25
N SER A 17 -6.30 -12.26 -1.41
CA SER A 17 -5.03 -12.98 -1.53
C SER A 17 -5.19 -14.50 -1.54
N MET A 18 -6.04 -15.06 -0.67
CA MET A 18 -6.36 -16.49 -0.67
C MET A 18 -7.03 -16.95 -1.96
N LEU A 19 -7.98 -16.18 -2.50
CA LEU A 19 -8.64 -16.49 -3.77
C LEU A 19 -7.63 -16.49 -4.92
N LEU A 20 -6.76 -15.48 -5.02
CA LEU A 20 -5.73 -15.43 -6.05
C LEU A 20 -4.75 -16.60 -5.96
N LYS A 21 -4.36 -17.01 -4.75
CA LYS A 21 -3.55 -18.22 -4.57
C LYS A 21 -4.25 -19.48 -5.08
N ALA A 22 -5.56 -19.59 -4.84
CA ALA A 22 -6.36 -20.72 -5.31
C ALA A 22 -6.47 -20.75 -6.85
N GLU A 23 -6.49 -19.59 -7.50
CA GLU A 23 -6.45 -19.44 -8.96
C GLU A 23 -5.05 -19.64 -9.57
N GLY A 24 -4.04 -19.99 -8.76
CA GLY A 24 -2.69 -20.34 -9.23
C GLY A 24 -1.71 -19.16 -9.29
N TYR A 25 -2.09 -17.97 -8.81
CA TYR A 25 -1.14 -16.87 -8.66
C TYR A 25 -0.14 -17.18 -7.55
N THR A 26 1.15 -17.08 -7.85
CA THR A 26 2.23 -17.42 -6.91
C THR A 26 2.75 -16.21 -6.14
N THR A 27 2.43 -15.00 -6.58
CA THR A 27 2.94 -13.75 -6.02
C THR A 27 1.95 -12.61 -6.29
N GLY A 28 1.76 -11.73 -5.30
CA GLY A 28 0.90 -10.55 -5.47
C GLY A 28 0.84 -9.67 -4.22
N MET A 29 0.32 -8.45 -4.40
CA MET A 29 0.05 -7.48 -3.34
C MET A 29 -1.37 -6.94 -3.52
N ILE A 30 -2.15 -6.99 -2.45
CA ILE A 30 -3.48 -6.41 -2.36
C ILE A 30 -3.38 -5.20 -1.44
N ALA A 31 -3.73 -4.03 -1.96
CA ALA A 31 -3.87 -2.81 -1.18
C ALA A 31 -5.33 -2.36 -1.27
N LEU A 32 -6.02 -2.31 -0.14
CA LEU A 32 -7.37 -1.78 -0.01
C LEU A 32 -7.29 -0.48 0.78
N GLY A 33 -7.75 0.63 0.20
CA GLY A 33 -7.74 1.94 0.83
C GLY A 33 -9.14 2.53 0.97
N VAL A 34 -9.33 3.28 2.05
CA VAL A 34 -10.35 4.34 2.16
C VAL A 34 -9.63 5.63 2.58
N ASP A 35 -10.30 6.78 2.52
CA ASP A 35 -9.71 8.12 2.67
C ASP A 35 -8.60 8.25 3.74
N ASP A 36 -8.79 7.68 4.93
CA ASP A 36 -7.87 7.80 6.07
C ASP A 36 -7.11 6.51 6.44
N SER A 37 -7.24 5.42 5.67
CA SER A 37 -6.62 4.14 6.04
C SER A 37 -6.39 3.18 4.88
N ALA A 38 -5.39 2.31 5.06
CA ALA A 38 -5.06 1.26 4.11
C ALA A 38 -4.86 -0.08 4.82
N ALA A 39 -5.28 -1.15 4.15
CA ALA A 39 -5.00 -2.53 4.49
C ALA A 39 -4.19 -3.16 3.36
N VAL A 40 -3.13 -3.89 3.71
CA VAL A 40 -2.21 -4.49 2.74
C VAL A 40 -2.01 -5.96 3.08
N ASP A 41 -2.13 -6.82 2.07
CA ASP A 41 -1.71 -8.23 2.12
C ASP A 41 -0.77 -8.53 0.96
N VAL A 42 0.41 -9.07 1.25
CA VAL A 42 1.40 -9.47 0.25
C VAL A 42 1.62 -10.98 0.38
N PHE A 43 1.65 -11.66 -0.77
CA PHE A 43 1.97 -13.08 -0.81
C PHE A 43 3.02 -13.41 -1.87
N GLY A 44 3.77 -14.49 -1.61
CA GLY A 44 4.96 -14.87 -2.36
C GLY A 44 6.14 -15.06 -1.41
N THR A 45 7.35 -15.13 -1.95
CA THR A 45 8.58 -15.12 -1.14
C THR A 45 8.90 -13.71 -0.64
N ARG A 46 9.81 -13.61 0.33
CA ARG A 46 10.37 -12.31 0.76
C ARG A 46 10.99 -11.54 -0.41
N LYS A 47 11.65 -12.24 -1.35
CA LYS A 47 12.25 -11.64 -2.54
C LYS A 47 11.17 -11.06 -3.46
N ASP A 48 10.06 -11.75 -3.61
CA ASP A 48 8.94 -11.30 -4.43
C ASP A 48 8.29 -10.04 -3.85
N ALA A 49 8.08 -10.01 -2.54
CA ALA A 49 7.57 -8.82 -1.84
C ALA A 49 8.47 -7.60 -2.04
N LEU A 50 9.80 -7.77 -1.92
CA LEU A 50 10.77 -6.69 -2.18
C LEU A 50 10.72 -6.22 -3.64
N ASN A 51 10.63 -7.14 -4.59
CA ASN A 51 10.53 -6.80 -6.01
C ASN A 51 9.23 -6.05 -6.33
N ILE A 52 8.10 -6.44 -5.74
CA ILE A 52 6.83 -5.74 -5.90
C ILE A 52 6.94 -4.30 -5.38
N MET A 53 7.45 -4.12 -4.15
CA MET A 53 7.63 -2.78 -3.57
C MET A 53 8.58 -1.92 -4.41
N TYR A 54 9.69 -2.49 -4.87
CA TYR A 54 10.63 -1.79 -5.75
C TYR A 54 9.95 -1.31 -7.03
N ARG A 55 9.21 -2.20 -7.72
CA ARG A 55 8.47 -1.81 -8.94
C ARG A 55 7.42 -0.75 -8.67
N MET A 56 6.73 -0.77 -7.53
CA MET A 56 5.79 0.30 -7.19
C MET A 56 6.51 1.64 -7.08
N ILE A 57 7.61 1.69 -6.33
CA ILE A 57 8.40 2.91 -6.15
C ILE A 57 8.98 3.39 -7.49
N ASP A 58 9.47 2.48 -8.32
CA ASP A 58 10.08 2.81 -9.61
C ASP A 58 9.09 3.46 -10.58
N ASN A 59 7.83 2.98 -10.57
CA ASN A 59 6.74 3.51 -11.39
C ASN A 59 6.17 4.85 -10.90
N LEU A 60 6.55 5.33 -9.71
CA LEU A 60 6.18 6.68 -9.27
C LEU A 60 6.94 7.74 -10.08
N ASN A 61 6.30 8.88 -10.33
CA ASN A 61 7.02 10.03 -10.87
C ASN A 61 7.97 10.61 -9.79
N ASP A 62 8.90 11.48 -10.19
CA ASP A 62 9.91 12.02 -9.28
C ASP A 62 9.30 12.82 -8.11
N LYS A 63 8.20 13.54 -8.36
CA LYS A 63 7.48 14.28 -7.32
C LYS A 63 6.91 13.33 -6.25
N ASP A 64 6.25 12.26 -6.69
CA ASP A 64 5.66 11.26 -5.78
C ASP A 64 6.74 10.47 -5.03
N LYS A 65 7.88 10.18 -5.67
CA LYS A 65 9.06 9.59 -5.01
C LYS A 65 9.59 10.50 -3.90
N LEU A 66 9.70 11.80 -4.16
CA LEU A 66 10.14 12.79 -3.16
C LEU A 66 9.14 12.92 -2.01
N ILE A 67 7.83 12.92 -2.30
CA ILE A 67 6.76 12.92 -1.29
C ILE A 67 6.86 11.67 -0.41
N LEU A 68 7.03 10.48 -1.01
CA LEU A 68 7.23 9.23 -0.28
C LEU A 68 8.47 9.27 0.61
N LEU A 69 9.60 9.74 0.09
CA LEU A 69 10.83 9.90 0.87
C LEU A 69 10.63 10.85 2.05
N ALA A 70 9.99 12.00 1.82
CA ALA A 70 9.69 12.95 2.88
C ALA A 70 8.79 12.34 3.97
N MET A 71 7.73 11.61 3.60
CA MET A 71 6.90 10.87 4.56
C MET A 71 7.70 9.85 5.37
N LEU A 72 8.59 9.09 4.73
CA LEU A 72 9.44 8.09 5.40
C LEU A 72 10.44 8.71 6.38
N PHE A 73 10.96 9.90 6.05
CA PHE A 73 11.88 10.64 6.91
C PHE A 73 11.18 11.57 7.92
N GLY A 74 9.85 11.59 7.95
CA GLY A 74 9.07 12.48 8.83
C GLY A 74 9.28 13.96 8.51
N ILE A 75 9.63 14.30 7.27
CA ILE A 75 9.80 15.66 6.79
C ILE A 75 8.40 16.24 6.53
N ASP A 76 8.09 17.35 7.21
CA ASP A 76 6.89 18.12 6.89
C ASP A 76 7.04 18.75 5.50
N LEU A 77 6.16 18.34 4.59
CA LEU A 77 6.17 18.80 3.21
C LEU A 77 5.56 20.19 3.05
N GLY A 78 4.88 20.73 4.08
CA GLY A 78 4.16 21.99 4.02
C GLY A 78 3.01 21.92 3.01
N GLY A 79 1.77 21.81 3.50
CA GLY A 79 0.62 21.84 2.59
C GLY A 79 0.59 23.13 1.77
N GLU A 80 0.30 23.03 0.47
CA GLU A 80 -0.15 24.19 -0.30
C GLU A 80 -1.32 24.80 0.48
N LYS A 81 -1.11 26.00 1.03
CA LYS A 81 -2.23 26.80 1.50
C LYS A 81 -3.09 27.02 0.27
N SER A 82 -4.26 26.41 0.24
CA SER A 82 -5.35 26.89 -0.61
C SER A 82 -5.54 28.36 -0.25
N GLU A 83 -5.05 29.26 -1.09
CA GLU A 83 -5.39 30.67 -1.02
C GLU A 83 -6.91 30.79 -1.18
N ASP A 84 -7.51 31.57 -0.28
CA ASP A 84 -8.95 31.76 -0.05
C ASP A 84 -9.78 32.09 -1.30
#